data_AF-A0A2S9FNU4-F1
#
_entry.id   AF-A0A2S9FNU4-F1
#
_cell.length_a   1.000
_cell.length_b   1.000
_cell.length_c   1.000
_cell.angle_alpha   90.00
_cell.angle_beta   90.00
_cell.angle_gamma   90.00
#
_symmetry.space_group_name_H-M   'P 1'
#
loop_
_entity.id
_entity.type
_entity.pdbx_description
1 polymer ?
#
loop_
_entity_poly.entity_id
_entity_poly.type
_entity_poly.pdbx_seq_one_letter_code
_entity_poly.pdbx_strand_id
1 'polypeptide(L)'
;LNTHGVPRRMNIGQILETHLGWVAKAGWNIDVANTPEWAANLPEDMLSAPADSIVATPVFDGAREGELEGLLGSTLPNRDGDVMVNSEGKSQLFDGRSGEPFPYPVTVGYMYILKLHH
;
A
#
# COMPACT_ATOMS: atom_id res chain seq x y z
N LEU A 1 0.58 11.30 10.43
CA LEU A 1 0.77 12.50 9.58
C LEU A 1 -0.56 13.25 9.48
N ASN A 2 -0.58 14.58 9.27
CA ASN A 2 -1.83 15.35 9.19
C ASN A 2 -2.32 15.46 7.74
N THR A 3 -3.57 15.05 7.49
CA THR A 3 -4.20 15.01 6.16
C THR A 3 -4.29 16.37 5.49
N HIS A 4 -4.55 17.43 6.25
CA HIS A 4 -4.69 18.81 5.72
C HIS A 4 -3.40 19.34 5.08
N GLY A 5 -2.25 18.78 5.46
CA GLY A 5 -0.94 19.18 4.94
C GLY A 5 -0.62 18.61 3.55
N VAL A 6 -1.32 17.57 3.10
CA VAL A 6 -0.98 16.83 1.86
C VAL A 6 -1.47 17.59 0.61
N PRO A 7 -2.77 17.91 0.45
CA PRO A 7 -3.25 18.50 -0.81
C PRO A 7 -2.64 19.87 -1.09
N ARG A 8 -2.36 20.65 -0.04
CA ARG A 8 -1.80 22.00 -0.16
C ARG A 8 -0.33 22.03 -0.59
N ARG A 9 0.41 20.95 -0.34
CA ARG A 9 1.84 20.85 -0.65
C ARG A 9 2.11 20.11 -1.95
N MET A 10 1.07 19.57 -2.60
CA MET A 10 1.17 18.80 -3.85
C MET A 10 2.18 17.64 -3.77
N ASN A 11 2.39 17.09 -2.57
CA ASN A 11 3.36 16.03 -2.31
C ASN A 11 2.66 14.67 -2.09
N ILE A 12 1.85 14.26 -3.06
CA ILE A 12 1.07 13.00 -3.02
C ILE A 12 1.95 11.75 -3.02
N GLY A 13 3.22 11.86 -3.40
CA GLY A 13 4.18 10.76 -3.41
C GLY A 13 4.29 10.04 -2.06
N GLN A 14 4.11 10.75 -0.94
CA GLN A 14 4.09 10.12 0.38
C GLN A 14 2.90 9.16 0.56
N ILE A 15 1.76 9.43 -0.09
CA ILE A 15 0.57 8.57 -0.05
C ILE A 15 0.79 7.34 -0.93
N LEU A 16 1.36 7.54 -2.14
CA LEU A 16 1.75 6.45 -3.02
C LEU A 16 2.79 5.52 -2.35
N GLU A 17 3.78 6.09 -1.65
CA GLU A 17 4.75 5.35 -0.84
C GLU A 17 4.06 4.58 0.28
N THR A 18 3.09 5.19 0.98
CA THR A 18 2.35 4.53 2.05
C THR A 18 1.63 3.27 1.54
N HIS A 19 0.97 3.38 0.39
CA HIS A 19 0.27 2.26 -0.26
C HIS A 19 1.25 1.18 -0.71
N LEU A 20 2.32 1.55 -1.42
CA LEU A 20 3.32 0.60 -1.89
C LEU A 20 4.05 -0.07 -0.71
N GLY A 21 4.31 0.68 0.35
CA GLY A 21 4.90 0.17 1.58
C GLY A 21 3.99 -0.84 2.29
N TRP A 22 2.67 -0.65 2.25
CA TRP A 22 1.73 -1.68 2.72
C TRP A 22 1.79 -2.95 1.86
N VAL A 23 1.72 -2.80 0.53
CA VAL A 23 1.81 -3.93 -0.41
C VAL A 23 3.11 -4.72 -0.18
N ALA A 24 4.25 -4.03 -0.05
CA ALA A 24 5.54 -4.64 0.24
C ALA A 24 5.59 -5.34 1.61
N LYS A 25 4.95 -4.75 2.63
CA LYS A 25 4.87 -5.37 3.96
C LYS A 25 4.03 -6.66 3.94
N ALA A 26 2.84 -6.60 3.35
CA ALA A 26 1.89 -7.71 3.34
C ALA A 26 2.33 -8.83 2.38
N GLY A 27 3.00 -8.47 1.29
CA GLY A 27 3.18 -9.35 0.13
C GLY A 27 1.91 -9.39 -0.72
N TRP A 28 2.03 -9.93 -1.92
CA TRP A 28 0.93 -10.06 -2.87
C TRP A 28 1.07 -11.32 -3.72
N ASN A 29 -0.04 -11.73 -4.32
CA ASN A 29 -0.04 -12.83 -5.28
C ASN A 29 -1.13 -12.59 -6.33
N ILE A 30 -0.71 -12.46 -7.59
CA ILE A 30 -1.57 -12.31 -8.75
C ILE A 30 -1.58 -13.65 -9.49
N ASP A 31 -2.77 -14.19 -9.77
CA ASP A 31 -2.92 -15.45 -10.51
C ASP A 31 -2.39 -15.30 -11.96
N VAL A 32 -1.30 -16.01 -12.26
CA VAL A 32 -0.66 -16.02 -13.59
C VAL A 32 -1.59 -16.57 -14.67
N ALA A 33 -2.52 -17.47 -14.32
CA ALA A 33 -3.47 -18.01 -15.29
C ALA A 33 -4.52 -16.97 -15.73
N ASN A 34 -4.73 -15.93 -14.92
CA ASN A 34 -5.74 -14.89 -15.13
C ASN A 34 -5.15 -13.49 -14.89
N THR A 35 -3.98 -13.19 -15.47
CA THR A 35 -3.32 -11.90 -15.31
C THR A 35 -4.25 -10.75 -15.73
N PRO A 36 -4.61 -9.83 -14.80
CA PRO A 36 -5.46 -8.70 -15.11
C PRO A 36 -4.79 -7.72 -16.09
N GLU A 37 -5.60 -6.92 -16.80
CA GLU A 37 -5.10 -5.92 -17.77
C GLU A 37 -4.12 -4.92 -17.13
N TRP A 38 -4.37 -4.51 -15.88
CA TRP A 38 -3.49 -3.61 -15.14
C TRP A 38 -2.11 -4.20 -14.86
N ALA A 39 -1.99 -5.52 -14.80
CA ALA A 39 -0.74 -6.25 -14.56
C ALA A 39 -0.03 -6.67 -15.85
N ALA A 40 -0.57 -6.33 -17.03
CA ALA A 40 -0.07 -6.83 -18.31
C ALA A 40 1.39 -6.44 -18.61
N ASN A 41 1.87 -5.33 -18.05
CA ASN A 41 3.24 -4.85 -18.23
C ASN A 41 4.16 -5.19 -17.04
N LEU A 42 3.64 -5.83 -16.00
CA LEU A 42 4.47 -6.24 -14.87
C LEU A 42 5.31 -7.45 -15.30
N PRO A 43 6.62 -7.43 -15.01
CA PRO A 43 7.47 -8.61 -15.16
C PRO A 43 6.89 -9.82 -14.39
N GLU A 44 7.09 -11.03 -14.92
CA GLU A 44 6.53 -12.27 -14.34
C GLU A 44 7.02 -12.49 -12.89
N ASP A 45 8.26 -12.11 -12.60
CA ASP A 45 8.86 -12.15 -11.27
C ASP A 45 8.25 -11.14 -10.27
N MET A 46 7.48 -10.17 -10.75
CA MET A 46 6.74 -9.21 -9.92
C MET A 46 5.27 -9.58 -9.72
N LEU A 47 4.78 -10.67 -10.31
CA LEU A 47 3.38 -11.10 -10.13
C LEU A 47 3.10 -11.64 -8.72
N SER A 48 4.13 -12.08 -8.00
CA SER A 48 4.03 -12.50 -6.61
C SER A 48 5.25 -12.08 -5.82
N ALA A 49 5.04 -11.67 -4.57
CA ALA A 49 6.13 -11.41 -3.64
C ALA A 49 5.70 -11.77 -2.21
N PRO A 50 6.60 -12.36 -1.41
CA PRO A 50 6.32 -12.66 -0.01
C PRO A 50 6.15 -11.38 0.82
N ALA A 51 5.63 -11.53 2.04
CA ALA A 51 5.63 -10.46 3.03
C ALA A 51 7.06 -9.94 3.31
N ASP A 52 7.16 -8.68 3.72
CA ASP A 52 8.43 -8.00 4.00
C ASP A 52 9.40 -7.92 2.81
N SER A 53 8.87 -7.82 1.59
CA SER A 53 9.67 -7.71 0.37
C SER A 53 10.28 -6.32 0.20
N ILE A 54 11.52 -6.28 -0.28
CA ILE A 54 12.15 -5.04 -0.74
C ILE A 54 11.71 -4.75 -2.17
N VAL A 55 11.30 -3.51 -2.43
CA VAL A 55 10.84 -3.06 -3.75
C VAL A 55 11.58 -1.80 -4.15
N ALA A 56 11.68 -1.56 -5.46
CA ALA A 56 12.32 -0.38 -6.02
C ALA A 56 11.40 0.29 -7.04
N THR A 57 11.25 1.60 -6.94
CA THR A 57 10.56 2.44 -7.93
C THR A 57 11.56 3.43 -8.53
N PRO A 58 12.13 3.15 -9.71
CA PRO A 58 13.03 4.07 -10.38
C PRO A 58 12.37 5.43 -10.59
N VAL A 59 13.15 6.50 -10.45
CA VAL A 59 12.64 7.85 -10.70
C VAL A 59 12.24 7.96 -12.17
N PHE A 60 11.00 8.39 -12.42
CA PHE A 60 10.36 8.51 -13.74
C PHE A 60 9.90 7.22 -14.44
N ASP A 61 10.19 6.03 -13.90
CA ASP A 61 9.79 4.74 -14.50
C ASP A 61 9.26 3.73 -13.45
N GLY A 62 8.82 4.24 -12.30
CA GLY A 62 8.29 3.44 -11.21
C GLY A 62 6.84 2.97 -11.44
N ALA A 63 6.29 2.34 -10.39
CA ALA A 63 4.92 1.83 -10.39
C ALA A 63 3.89 2.89 -10.79
N ARG A 64 3.01 2.52 -11.72
CA ARG A 64 1.89 3.34 -12.20
C ARG A 64 0.70 3.23 -11.25
N GLU A 65 -0.22 4.20 -11.33
CA GLU A 65 -1.39 4.26 -10.46
C GLU A 65 -2.26 3.00 -10.54
N GLY A 66 -2.58 2.54 -11.76
CA GLY A 66 -3.40 1.34 -11.95
C GLY A 66 -2.72 0.04 -11.48
N GLU A 67 -1.38 -0.03 -11.57
CA GLU A 67 -0.61 -1.15 -11.03
C GLU A 67 -0.67 -1.16 -9.50
N LEU A 68 -0.51 0.01 -8.87
CA LEU A 68 -0.56 0.15 -7.41
C LEU A 68 -1.95 -0.17 -6.84
N GLU A 69 -3.01 0.31 -7.48
CA GLU A 69 -4.39 0.01 -7.10
C GLU A 69 -4.69 -1.49 -7.22
N GLY A 70 -4.27 -2.12 -8.32
CA GLY A 70 -4.42 -3.56 -8.53
C GLY A 70 -3.65 -4.40 -7.49
N LEU A 71 -2.43 -3.97 -7.15
CA LEU A 71 -1.61 -4.62 -6.13
C LEU A 71 -2.23 -4.52 -4.73
N LEU A 72 -2.81 -3.37 -4.37
CA LEU A 72 -3.54 -3.23 -3.09
C LEU A 72 -4.69 -4.24 -2.98
N GLY A 73 -5.42 -4.45 -4.07
CA GLY A 73 -6.49 -5.44 -4.16
C GLY A 73 -6.03 -6.90 -4.12
N SER A 74 -4.72 -7.15 -4.26
CA SER A 74 -4.12 -8.50 -4.37
C SER A 74 -3.18 -8.84 -3.21
N THR A 75 -3.25 -8.08 -2.10
CA THR A 75 -2.40 -8.29 -0.93
C THR A 75 -2.72 -9.60 -0.20
N LEU A 76 -1.69 -10.23 0.36
CA LEU A 76 -1.85 -11.45 1.13
C LEU A 76 -2.52 -11.19 2.49
N PRO A 77 -3.32 -12.14 3.01
CA PRO A 77 -3.86 -12.04 4.35
C PRO A 77 -2.76 -12.17 5.40
N ASN A 78 -3.05 -11.67 6.61
CA ASN A 78 -2.20 -11.88 7.76
C ASN A 78 -2.25 -13.35 8.25
N ARG A 79 -1.54 -13.65 9.35
CA ARG A 79 -1.50 -15.00 9.96
C ARG A 79 -2.87 -15.60 10.31
N ASP A 80 -3.86 -14.73 10.55
CA ASP A 80 -5.21 -15.09 11.01
C ASP A 80 -6.19 -15.22 9.83
N GLY A 81 -5.72 -14.98 8.60
CA GLY A 81 -6.51 -15.08 7.37
C GLY A 81 -7.18 -13.75 6.95
N ASP A 82 -6.90 -12.65 7.66
CA ASP A 82 -7.56 -11.37 7.42
C ASP A 82 -6.76 -10.47 6.48
N VAL A 83 -7.45 -9.88 5.50
CA VAL A 83 -6.92 -8.79 4.68
C VAL A 83 -7.22 -7.47 5.38
N MET A 84 -6.18 -6.83 5.92
CA MET A 84 -6.33 -5.68 6.83
C MET A 84 -6.60 -4.35 6.13
N VAL A 85 -6.21 -4.22 4.86
CA VAL A 85 -6.34 -2.99 4.06
C VAL A 85 -7.12 -3.30 2.80
N ASN A 86 -8.11 -2.48 2.50
CA ASN A 86 -8.94 -2.64 1.31
C ASN A 86 -8.21 -2.17 0.03
N SER A 87 -8.85 -2.36 -1.12
CA SER A 87 -8.31 -1.92 -2.42
C SER A 87 -8.06 -0.41 -2.54
N GLU A 88 -8.70 0.41 -1.69
CA GLU A 88 -8.47 1.86 -1.64
C GLU A 88 -7.25 2.25 -0.76
N GLY A 89 -6.55 1.29 -0.17
CA GLY A 89 -5.42 1.54 0.73
C GLY A 89 -5.84 1.98 2.15
N LYS A 90 -7.08 1.69 2.56
CA LYS A 90 -7.63 2.08 3.87
C LYS A 90 -7.99 0.88 4.75
N SER A 91 -7.96 1.10 6.06
CA SER A 91 -8.32 0.11 7.08
C SER A 91 -9.26 0.72 8.12
N GLN A 92 -10.08 -0.14 8.75
CA GLN A 92 -10.89 0.24 9.90
C GLN A 92 -10.00 0.31 11.14
N LEU A 93 -9.81 1.52 11.68
CA LEU A 93 -9.05 1.72 12.91
C LEU A 93 -9.97 1.77 14.13
N PHE A 94 -9.38 1.49 15.29
CA PHE A 94 -10.01 1.63 16.60
C PHE A 94 -9.25 2.68 17.41
N ASP A 95 -9.98 3.53 18.13
CA ASP A 95 -9.38 4.49 19.04
C ASP A 95 -8.87 3.77 20.30
N GLY A 96 -7.55 3.71 20.48
CA GLY A 96 -6.94 3.07 21.65
C GLY A 96 -7.25 3.74 23.00
N ARG A 97 -7.87 4.92 23.03
CA ARG A 97 -8.32 5.57 24.27
C ARG A 97 -9.73 5.18 24.69
N SER A 98 -10.67 5.12 23.73
CA SER A 98 -12.07 4.80 24.00
C SER A 98 -12.42 3.33 23.74
N GLY A 99 -11.72 2.67 22.82
CA GLY A 99 -12.01 1.33 22.33
C GLY A 99 -12.97 1.29 21.13
N GLU A 100 -13.57 2.42 20.78
CA GLU A 100 -14.58 2.50 19.70
C GLU A 100 -13.93 2.52 18.31
N PRO A 101 -14.58 1.97 17.27
CA PRO A 101 -14.13 2.10 15.89
C PRO A 101 -14.25 3.55 15.42
N PHE A 102 -13.30 4.00 14.60
CA PHE A 102 -13.45 5.26 13.89
C PHE A 102 -14.64 5.20 12.92
N PRO A 103 -15.36 6.30 12.69
CA PRO A 103 -16.56 6.30 11.84
C PRO A 103 -16.27 6.06 10.36
N TYR A 104 -15.02 6.22 9.92
CA TYR A 104 -14.60 6.05 8.53
C TYR A 104 -13.27 5.29 8.46
N PRO A 105 -13.02 4.52 7.39
CA PRO A 105 -11.75 3.88 7.17
C PRO A 105 -10.65 4.91 6.88
N VAL A 106 -9.44 4.62 7.34
CA VAL A 106 -8.29 5.53 7.30
C VAL A 106 -7.16 4.91 6.48
N THR A 107 -6.47 5.70 5.67
CA THR A 107 -5.28 5.23 4.94
C THR A 107 -4.19 4.78 5.90
N VAL A 108 -3.72 3.55 5.76
CA VAL A 108 -2.70 2.93 6.60
C VAL A 108 -1.67 2.25 5.71
N GLY A 109 -0.41 2.32 6.11
CA GLY A 109 0.68 1.64 5.41
C GLY A 109 2.02 1.93 6.05
N TYR A 110 3.09 1.67 5.30
CA TYR A 110 4.46 1.87 5.75
C TYR A 110 5.09 3.01 4.98
N MET A 111 5.69 3.96 5.70
CA MET A 111 6.39 5.10 5.14
C MET A 111 7.78 5.16 5.76
N TYR A 112 8.80 5.43 4.94
CA TYR A 112 10.16 5.55 5.40
C TYR A 112 10.41 6.97 5.95
N ILE A 113 10.60 7.08 7.26
CA ILE A 113 10.80 8.36 7.95
C ILE A 113 12.23 8.44 8.49
N LEU A 114 12.90 9.55 8.22
CA LEU A 114 14.23 9.85 8.73
C LEU A 114 14.15 10.64 10.04
N LYS A 115 15.06 10.31 10.98
CA LYS A 115 15.35 11.17 12.14
C LYS A 115 16.40 12.19 11.75
N LEU A 116 16.02 13.46 11.70
CA LEU A 116 16.92 14.57 11.37
C LEU A 116 17.67 15.07 12.61
N HIS A 117 18.80 15.73 12.38
CA HIS A 117 19.64 16.30 13.44
C HIS A 117 19.38 17.82 13.55
N HIS A 118 18.28 18.18 14.22
CA HIS A 118 17.87 19.55 14.51
C HIS A 118 17.42 19.69 15.96
#